data_AF-A0A924D719-F1
#
_entry.id   AF-A0A924D719-F1
#
_cell.length_a   1.000
_cell.length_b   1.000
_cell.length_c   1.000
_cell.angle_alpha   90.00
_cell.angle_beta   90.00
_cell.angle_gamma   90.00
#
_symmetry.space_group_name_H-M   'P 1'
#
loop_
_entity.id
_entity.type
_entity.pdbx_description
1 polymer ?
#
loop_
_entity_poly.entity_id
_entity_poly.type
_entity_poly.pdbx_seq_one_letter_code
_entity_poly.pdbx_strand_id
1 'polypeptide(L)'
;MDEQKQLQYYVKIMAALNTVFDEDGENYIDVFDDDFSGNDFFHVLATRVPQMIMAKLTSQEFGPLEFNHVCNKLIMQDRIDNQKIKAK
;
A
#
# COMPACT_ATOMS: atom_id res chain seq x y z
N MET A 1 -7.76 -15.38 5.76
CA MET A 1 -8.19 -14.16 5.07
C MET A 1 -9.33 -14.48 4.11
N ASP A 2 -10.18 -13.50 3.83
CA ASP A 2 -11.21 -13.58 2.80
C ASP A 2 -10.59 -13.13 1.46
N GLU A 3 -10.22 -14.10 0.63
CA GLU A 3 -9.56 -13.87 -0.67
C GLU A 3 -10.39 -12.98 -1.59
N GLN A 4 -11.73 -13.07 -1.53
CA GLN A 4 -12.61 -12.25 -2.36
C GLN A 4 -12.56 -10.79 -1.93
N LYS A 5 -12.49 -10.50 -0.63
CA LYS A 5 -12.31 -9.13 -0.13
C LYS A 5 -10.93 -8.56 -0.48
N GLN A 6 -9.89 -9.37 -0.38
CA GLN A 6 -8.54 -8.93 -0.78
C GLN A 6 -8.47 -8.61 -2.27
N LEU A 7 -9.07 -9.45 -3.12
CA LEU A 7 -9.18 -9.18 -4.55
C LEU A 7 -9.97 -7.90 -4.81
N GLN A 8 -11.08 -7.69 -4.11
CA GLN A 8 -11.86 -6.46 -4.21
C GLN A 8 -11.02 -5.22 -3.86
N TYR A 9 -10.26 -5.26 -2.77
CA TYR A 9 -9.40 -4.16 -2.36
C TYR A 9 -8.28 -3.92 -3.37
N TYR A 10 -7.61 -4.98 -3.81
CA TYR A 10 -6.56 -4.92 -4.82
C TYR A 10 -7.06 -4.24 -6.10
N VAL A 11 -8.19 -4.68 -6.65
CA VAL A 11 -8.75 -4.11 -7.88
C VAL A 11 -9.09 -2.63 -7.72
N LYS A 12 -9.73 -2.24 -6.60
CA LYS A 12 -10.12 -0.85 -6.36
C LYS A 12 -8.92 0.08 -6.16
N ILE A 13 -7.93 -0.37 -5.39
CA ILE A 13 -6.70 0.42 -5.15
C ILE A 13 -5.89 0.53 -6.44
N MET A 14 -5.73 -0.56 -7.18
CA MET A 14 -5.01 -0.56 -8.45
C MET A 14 -5.67 0.35 -9.49
N ALA A 15 -7.00 0.33 -9.57
CA ALA A 15 -7.73 1.21 -10.48
C ALA A 15 -7.49 2.70 -10.17
N ALA A 16 -7.44 3.07 -8.90
CA ALA A 16 -7.10 4.44 -8.49
C ALA A 16 -5.63 4.78 -8.74
N LEU A 17 -4.70 3.85 -8.51
CA LEU A 17 -3.28 4.08 -8.79
C LEU A 17 -3.00 4.23 -10.29
N ASN A 18 -3.74 3.54 -11.15
CA ASN A 18 -3.57 3.69 -12.61
C ASN A 18 -3.86 5.11 -13.10
N THR A 19 -4.75 5.86 -12.42
CA THR A 19 -5.04 7.26 -12.82
C THR A 19 -3.87 8.20 -12.54
N VAL A 20 -2.88 7.78 -11.75
CA VAL A 20 -1.65 8.54 -11.48
C VAL A 20 -0.71 8.50 -12.68
N PHE A 21 -0.89 7.55 -13.61
CA PHE A 21 -0.10 7.44 -14.83
C PHE A 21 -0.87 7.90 -16.08
N ASP A 22 -2.04 8.51 -15.89
CA ASP A 22 -2.86 9.08 -16.96
C ASP A 22 -2.41 10.53 -17.23
N GLU A 23 -1.85 10.79 -18.41
CA GLU A 23 -1.30 12.10 -18.81
C GLU A 23 -2.33 13.24 -18.75
N ASP A 24 -3.61 12.92 -18.95
CA ASP A 24 -4.72 13.88 -18.88
C ASP A 24 -5.29 14.02 -17.44
N GLY A 25 -4.75 13.26 -16.48
CA GLY A 25 -5.23 13.19 -15.11
C GLY A 25 -4.70 14.30 -14.20
N GLU A 26 -5.54 14.78 -13.27
CA GLU A 26 -5.16 15.80 -12.27
C GLU A 26 -3.98 15.36 -11.38
N ASN A 27 -3.84 14.05 -11.17
CA ASN A 27 -2.81 13.46 -10.31
C ASN A 27 -1.68 12.80 -11.12
N TYR A 28 -1.49 13.20 -12.38
CA TYR A 28 -0.47 12.63 -13.25
C TYR A 28 0.95 12.75 -12.65
N ILE A 29 1.70 11.67 -12.69
CA ILE A 29 3.13 11.61 -12.41
C ILE A 29 3.82 11.15 -13.69
N ASP A 30 4.67 12.03 -14.24
CA ASP A 30 5.54 11.68 -15.35
C ASP A 30 6.67 10.77 -14.85
N VAL A 31 6.57 9.49 -15.19
CA VAL A 31 7.59 8.47 -14.84
C VAL A 31 8.70 8.37 -15.89
N PHE A 32 8.59 9.12 -16.98
CA PHE A 32 9.61 9.23 -18.03
C PHE A 32 10.44 10.52 -17.91
N ASP A 33 10.12 11.39 -16.94
CA ASP A 33 10.95 12.52 -16.53
C ASP A 33 12.36 12.02 -16.12
N ASP A 34 13.40 12.73 -16.58
CA ASP A 34 14.79 12.45 -16.23
C ASP A 34 15.06 12.56 -14.73
N ASP A 35 14.25 13.36 -14.01
CA ASP A 35 14.31 13.53 -12.56
C ASP A 35 13.45 12.51 -11.79
N PHE A 36 12.76 11.59 -12.48
CA PHE A 36 11.94 10.58 -11.81
C PHE A 36 12.79 9.57 -11.02
N SER A 37 12.51 9.48 -9.72
CA SER A 37 13.10 8.50 -8.82
C SER A 37 12.08 7.41 -8.49
N GLY A 38 12.22 6.25 -9.12
CA GLY A 38 11.39 5.07 -8.82
C GLY A 38 11.52 4.64 -7.36
N ASN A 39 12.71 4.81 -6.76
CA ASN A 39 12.93 4.53 -5.34
C ASN A 39 12.07 5.45 -4.45
N ASP A 40 12.03 6.75 -4.73
CA ASP A 40 11.23 7.69 -3.94
C ASP A 40 9.74 7.45 -4.14
N PHE A 41 9.32 7.16 -5.38
CA PHE A 41 7.94 6.78 -5.68
C PHE A 41 7.50 5.56 -4.85
N PHE A 42 8.26 4.46 -4.90
CA PHE A 42 7.92 3.26 -4.14
C PHE A 42 8.07 3.47 -2.63
N HIS A 43 9.02 4.29 -2.17
CA HIS A 43 9.14 4.64 -0.76
C HIS A 43 7.87 5.35 -0.27
N VAL A 44 7.38 6.35 -1.00
CA VAL A 44 6.16 7.09 -0.65
C VAL A 44 4.94 6.17 -0.72
N LEU A 45 4.80 5.37 -1.79
CA LEU A 45 3.67 4.46 -2.01
C LEU A 45 3.60 3.35 -0.96
N ALA A 46 4.73 2.75 -0.58
CA ALA A 46 4.74 1.60 0.33
C ALA A 46 4.78 2.00 1.81
N THR A 47 5.26 3.20 2.15
CA THR A 47 5.45 3.60 3.55
C THR A 47 4.66 4.84 3.93
N ARG A 48 4.84 5.97 3.24
CA ARG A 48 4.29 7.26 3.66
C ARG A 48 2.78 7.35 3.46
N VAL A 49 2.28 6.99 2.29
CA VAL A 49 0.84 7.00 2.01
C VAL A 49 0.09 6.03 2.93
N PRO A 50 0.52 4.75 3.09
CA PRO A 50 -0.11 3.84 4.03
C PRO A 50 -0.05 4.30 5.49
N GLN A 51 1.07 4.90 5.93
CA GLN A 51 1.19 5.49 7.27
C GLN A 51 0.14 6.58 7.49
N MET A 52 -0.01 7.51 6.54
CA MET A 52 -1.01 8.59 6.61
C MET A 52 -2.45 8.06 6.61
N ILE A 53 -2.74 7.06 5.77
CA ILE A 53 -4.05 6.41 5.73
C ILE A 53 -4.35 5.75 7.07
N MET A 54 -3.39 5.01 7.63
CA MET A 54 -3.57 4.34 8.92
C MET A 54 -3.83 5.35 10.03
N ALA A 55 -3.05 6.42 10.08
CA ALA A 55 -3.23 7.52 11.03
C ALA A 55 -4.64 8.11 10.96
N LYS A 56 -5.12 8.38 9.74
CA LYS A 56 -6.47 8.90 9.49
C LYS A 56 -7.56 7.92 9.91
N LEU A 57 -7.42 6.64 9.60
CA LEU A 57 -8.43 5.62 9.90
C LEU A 57 -8.54 5.30 11.40
N THR A 58 -7.44 5.38 12.14
CA THR A 58 -7.43 5.09 13.58
C THR A 58 -7.52 6.33 14.46
N SER A 59 -7.45 7.53 13.86
CA SER A 59 -7.31 8.81 14.58
C SER A 59 -6.11 8.81 15.53
N GLN A 60 -5.02 8.15 15.14
CA GLN A 60 -3.76 8.09 15.89
C GLN A 60 -2.64 8.67 15.03
N GLU A 61 -1.66 9.30 15.67
CA GLU A 61 -0.40 9.59 15.01
C GLU A 61 0.46 8.33 14.99
N PHE A 62 1.08 8.04 13.85
CA PHE A 62 2.09 6.99 13.74
C PHE A 62 3.40 7.64 13.35
N GLY A 63 4.46 7.35 14.09
CA GLY A 63 5.81 7.56 13.58
C GLY A 63 6.16 6.55 12.46
N PRO A 64 7.14 6.85 11.58
CA PRO A 64 7.55 5.92 10.53
C PRO A 64 8.01 4.55 11.05
N LEU A 65 8.69 4.52 12.20
CA LEU A 65 9.14 3.29 12.85
C LEU A 65 7.98 2.47 13.41
N GLU A 66 7.00 3.13 14.01
CA GLU A 66 5.81 2.48 14.56
C GLU A 66 4.96 1.87 13.45
N PHE A 67 4.76 2.62 12.36
CA PHE A 67 4.07 2.12 11.18
C PHE A 67 4.79 0.90 10.57
N ASN A 68 6.11 0.96 10.40
CA ASN A 68 6.89 -0.18 9.93
C ASN A 68 6.76 -1.41 10.83
N HIS A 69 6.69 -1.22 12.15
CA HIS A 69 6.45 -2.32 13.09
C HIS A 69 5.06 -2.96 12.88
N VAL A 70 4.02 -2.16 12.64
CA VAL A 70 2.69 -2.67 12.29
C VAL A 70 2.76 -3.48 11.00
N CYS A 71 3.38 -2.95 9.95
CA CYS A 71 3.54 -3.66 8.66
C CYS A 71 4.22 -5.02 8.84
N ASN A 72 5.31 -5.07 9.61
CA ASN A 72 6.00 -6.33 9.92
C ASN A 72 5.09 -7.33 10.62
N LYS A 73 4.25 -6.89 11.57
CA LYS A 73 3.25 -7.75 12.21
C LYS A 73 2.22 -8.27 11.22
N LEU A 74 1.73 -7.43 10.32
CA LEU A 74 0.76 -7.83 9.29
C LEU A 74 1.34 -8.90 8.35
N ILE A 75 2.60 -8.75 7.93
CA ILE A 75 3.30 -9.74 7.10
C ILE A 75 3.40 -11.09 7.83
N MET A 76 3.75 -11.08 9.12
CA MET A 76 3.84 -12.30 9.92
C MET A 76 2.46 -12.96 10.10
N GLN A 77 1.42 -12.16 10.32
CA GLN A 77 0.05 -12.65 10.44
C GLN A 77 -0.44 -13.28 9.12
N ASP A 78 -0.18 -12.66 7.98
CA ASP A 78 -0.52 -13.18 6.66
C ASP A 78 0.13 -14.56 6.42
N ARG A 79 1.43 -14.70 6.74
CA ARG A 79 2.14 -15.99 6.64
C ARG A 79 1.50 -17.08 7.51
N ILE A 80 1.14 -16.75 8.75
CA ILE A 80 0.50 -17.69 9.68
C ILE A 80 -0.87 -18.13 9.12
N ASP A 81 -1.66 -17.18 8.63
CA ASP A 81 -2.98 -17.47 8.08
C ASP A 81 -2.89 -18.36 6.84
N ASN A 82 -1.92 -18.09 5.95
CA ASN A 82 -1.69 -18.88 4.74
C ASN A 82 -1.16 -20.30 5.03
N GLN A 83 -0.39 -20.48 6.10
CA GLN A 83 0.04 -21.82 6.55
C GLN A 83 -1.12 -22.65 7.10
N LYS A 84 -2.05 -22.03 7.84
CA LYS A 84 -3.25 -22.71 8.37
C LYS A 84 -4.20 -23.19 7.26
N ILE A 85 -4.27 -22.46 6.15
CA ILE A 85 -5.05 -22.86 4.96
C ILE A 85 -4.43 -24.11 4.31
N LYS A 86 -3.10 -24.17 4.17
CA LYS A 86 -2.40 -25.32 3.57
C LYS A 86 -2.41 -26.60 4.43
N ALA A 87 -2.66 -26.46 5.73
CA ALA A 87 -2.67 -27.57 6.68
C ALA A 87 -4.06 -28.23 6.84
N LYS A 88 -5.09 -27.73 6.14
CA LYS A 88 -6.42 -28.31 6.04
C LYS A 88 -6.62 -28.94 4.67
#